data_AF-A0A3R9UKS4-F1
#
_entry.id   AF-A0A3R9UKS4-F1
#
_cell.length_a   1.000
_cell.length_b   1.000
_cell.length_c   1.000
_cell.angle_alpha   90.00
_cell.angle_beta   90.00
_cell.angle_gamma   90.00
#
_symmetry.space_group_name_H-M   'P 1'
#
loop_
_entity.id
_entity.type
_entity.pdbx_description
1 polymer ?
#
loop_
_entity_poly.entity_id
_entity_poly.type
_entity_poly.pdbx_seq_one_letter_code
_entity_poly.pdbx_strand_id
1 'polypeptide(L)' 'MSDKPAERIGNKIPIRTDRNGRAWIKASAVTHLLRAIASGCRDFADNPDYDLRSAAAAIDIEADAIECRAIMQTR' A
#
# COMPACT_ATOMS: atom_id res chain seq x y z
N MET A 1 24.73 18.52 14.50
CA MET A 1 23.81 17.75 13.64
C MET A 1 23.90 16.30 14.05
N SER A 2 22.81 15.71 14.54
CA SER A 2 22.82 14.31 14.98
C SER A 2 22.69 13.41 13.75
N ASP A 3 23.79 12.80 13.33
CA ASP A 3 23.84 11.80 12.26
C ASP A 3 23.31 10.46 12.78
N LYS A 4 21.98 10.38 12.99
CA LYS A 4 21.34 9.10 13.27
C LYS A 4 21.22 8.35 11.94
N PRO A 5 21.60 7.06 11.88
CA PRO A 5 21.40 6.26 10.69
C PRO A 5 19.95 6.37 10.24
N ALA A 6 19.74 6.75 8.97
CA ALA A 6 18.40 6.79 8.41
C ALA A 6 17.76 5.41 8.59
N GLU A 7 16.60 5.40 9.25
CA GLU A 7 15.84 4.17 9.46
C GLU A 7 15.51 3.54 8.10
N ARG A 8 15.90 2.28 7.90
CA ARG A 8 15.59 1.56 6.65
C ARG A 8 14.08 1.49 6.51
N ILE A 9 13.54 1.98 5.39
CA ILE A 9 12.09 1.95 5.09
C ILE A 9 11.51 0.54 5.23
N GLY A 10 12.28 -0.50 4.88
CA GLY A 10 11.87 -1.90 5.06
C GLY A 10 11.48 -2.25 6.50
N ASN A 11 12.05 -1.59 7.50
CA ASN A 11 11.71 -1.80 8.92
C ASN A 11 10.36 -1.17 9.31
N LYS A 12 9.83 -0.26 8.49
CA LYS A 12 8.54 0.41 8.70
C LYS A 12 7.37 -0.35 8.09
N ILE A 13 7.65 -1.30 7.19
CA ILE A 13 6.62 -2.12 6.56
C ILE A 13 6.17 -3.16 7.61
N PRO A 14 4.87 -3.25 7.94
CA PRO A 14 4.37 -4.15 8.99
C PRO A 14 4.29 -5.60 8.50
N ILE A 15 5.45 -6.16 8.13
CA ILE A 15 5.62 -7.56 7.74
C ILE A 15 5.54 -8.42 8.99
N ARG A 16 4.72 -9.46 8.93
CA ARG A 16 4.53 -10.47 9.97
C ARG A 16 5.01 -11.81 9.44
N THR A 17 5.27 -12.73 10.35
CA THR A 17 5.66 -14.11 9.99
C THR A 17 4.58 -15.05 10.49
N ASP A 18 4.18 -16.02 9.67
CA ASP A 18 3.25 -17.08 10.07
C ASP A 18 3.96 -18.19 10.87
N ARG A 19 3.22 -19.22 11.30
CA ARG A 19 3.77 -20.36 12.05
C ARG A 19 4.77 -21.20 11.25
N ASN A 20 4.77 -21.07 9.93
CA ASN A 20 5.65 -21.79 9.01
C ASN A 20 6.86 -20.95 8.58
N GLY A 21 7.07 -19.77 9.17
CA GLY A 21 8.16 -18.87 8.80
C GLY A 21 7.89 -18.04 7.54
N ARG A 22 6.68 -18.07 6.96
CA ARG A 22 6.36 -17.29 5.75
C ARG A 22 6.02 -15.86 6.12
N ALA A 23 6.63 -14.92 5.41
CA ALA A 23 6.35 -13.50 5.56
C ALA A 23 4.99 -13.15 4.93
N TRP A 24 4.21 -12.31 5.61
CA TRP A 24 2.91 -11.83 5.15
C TRP A 24 2.63 -10.41 5.68
N ILE A 25 1.73 -9.70 5.02
CA ILE A 25 1.27 -8.37 5.44
C ILE A 25 -0.25 -8.43 5.63
N LYS A 26 -0.78 -7.74 6.64
CA LYS A 26 -2.23 -7.64 6.83
C LYS A 26 -2.87 -6.98 5.61
N ALA A 27 -4.00 -7.52 5.15
CA ALA A 27 -4.78 -6.92 4.07
C ALA A 27 -5.06 -5.42 4.32
N SER A 28 -5.42 -5.04 5.55
CA SER A 28 -5.64 -3.63 5.91
C SER A 28 -4.41 -2.73 5.78
N ALA A 29 -3.19 -3.27 5.99
CA ALA A 29 -1.97 -2.51 5.77
C ALA A 29 -1.66 -2.36 4.28
N VAL A 30 -1.96 -3.38 3.47
CA VAL A 30 -1.84 -3.30 2.01
C VAL A 30 -2.82 -2.29 1.44
N THR A 31 -4.09 -2.32 1.87
CA THR A 31 -5.11 -1.37 1.40
C THR A 31 -4.73 0.06 1.76
N HIS A 32 -4.29 0.34 3.00
CA HIS A 32 -3.80 1.66 3.38
C HIS A 32 -2.63 2.14 2.52
N LEU A 33 -1.67 1.27 2.21
CA LEU A 33 -0.56 1.61 1.33
C LEU A 33 -1.04 1.95 -0.08
N LEU A 34 -1.91 1.13 -0.67
CA LEU A 34 -2.46 1.38 -2.00
C LEU A 34 -3.22 2.71 -2.05
N ARG A 35 -4.03 3.02 -1.02
CA ARG A 35 -4.74 4.31 -0.94
C ARG A 35 -3.78 5.49 -0.82
N ALA A 36 -2.68 5.34 -0.09
CA ALA A 36 -1.65 6.38 -0.01
C ALA A 36 -0.97 6.63 -1.37
N ILE A 37 -0.68 5.56 -2.12
CA ILE A 37 -0.13 5.67 -3.49
C ILE A 37 -1.15 6.35 -4.41
N ALA A 38 -2.41 5.92 -4.38
CA ALA A 38 -3.47 6.55 -5.18
C ALA A 38 -3.64 8.04 -4.84
N SER A 39 -3.53 8.42 -3.56
CA SER A 39 -3.50 9.82 -3.15
C SER A 39 -2.34 10.57 -3.79
N GLY A 40 -1.12 10.02 -3.72
CA GLY A 40 0.04 10.63 -4.38
C GLY A 40 -0.14 10.77 -5.89
N CYS A 41 -0.73 9.77 -6.56
CA CYS A 41 -1.07 9.88 -7.98
C CYS A 41 -2.04 11.05 -8.25
N ARG A 42 -3.02 11.28 -7.37
CA ARG A 42 -3.93 12.43 -7.48
C ARG A 42 -3.22 13.76 -7.23
N ASP A 43 -2.25 13.82 -6.32
CA ASP A 43 -1.48 15.02 -6.04
C ASP A 43 -0.63 15.48 -7.24
N PHE A 44 -0.22 14.56 -8.10
CA PHE A 44 0.53 14.84 -9.33
C PHE A 44 -0.32 14.76 -10.61
N ALA A 45 -1.65 14.62 -10.48
CA ALA A 45 -2.55 14.34 -11.59
C ALA A 45 -2.65 15.42 -12.68
N ASP A 46 -2.11 16.61 -12.42
CA ASP A 46 -2.05 17.70 -13.38
C ASP A 46 -0.77 17.67 -14.25
N ASN A 47 0.11 16.68 -14.03
CA ASN A 47 1.23 16.43 -14.91
C ASN A 47 0.73 15.84 -16.25
N PRO A 48 0.91 16.54 -17.40
CA PRO A 48 0.37 16.10 -18.69
C PRO A 48 1.11 14.91 -19.29
N ASP A 49 2.31 14.58 -18.80
CA ASP A 49 3.14 13.50 -19.36
C ASP A 49 2.71 12.12 -18.85
N TYR A 50 1.87 12.05 -17.80
CA TYR A 50 1.49 10.80 -17.15
C TYR A 50 -0.01 10.76 -16.83
N ASP A 51 -0.68 9.66 -17.19
CA ASP A 51 -2.08 9.42 -16.80
C ASP A 51 -2.19 8.91 -15.36
N LEU A 52 -1.88 9.80 -14.41
CA LEU A 52 -1.93 9.47 -12.98
C LEU A 52 -3.36 9.42 -12.44
N ARG A 53 -4.33 10.00 -13.16
CA ARG A 53 -5.76 9.91 -12.79
C ARG A 53 -6.28 8.50 -12.97
N SER A 54 -6.04 7.89 -14.14
CA SER A 54 -6.41 6.49 -14.38
C SER A 54 -5.61 5.54 -13.49
N ALA A 55 -4.33 5.82 -13.25
CA ALA A 55 -3.51 5.02 -12.34
C ALA A 55 -4.09 5.02 -10.91
N ALA A 56 -4.47 6.19 -10.38
CA ALA A 56 -5.11 6.28 -9.06
C ALA A 56 -6.39 5.45 -8.99
N ALA A 57 -7.25 5.54 -10.01
CA ALA A 57 -8.50 4.79 -10.08
C ALA A 57 -8.29 3.27 -10.13
N ALA A 58 -7.31 2.80 -10.91
CA ALA A 58 -6.97 1.38 -10.97
C ALA A 58 -6.45 0.85 -9.62
N ILE A 59 -5.63 1.65 -8.93
CA ILE A 59 -5.11 1.30 -7.60
C ILE A 59 -6.24 1.23 -6.56
N ASP A 60 -7.21 2.14 -6.64
CA ASP A 60 -8.40 2.12 -5.77
C ASP A 60 -9.20 0.83 -5.94
N ILE A 61 -9.46 0.43 -7.19
CA ILE A 61 -10.21 -0.80 -7.51
C ILE A 61 -9.50 -2.03 -6.94
N GLU A 62 -8.17 -2.13 -7.05
CA GLU A 62 -7.44 -3.26 -6.48
C GLU A 62 -7.49 -3.24 -4.95
N ALA A 63 -7.41 -2.06 -4.32
CA ALA A 63 -7.55 -1.93 -2.88
C ALA A 63 -8.94 -2.42 -2.41
N ASP A 64 -10.02 -2.04 -3.11
CA ASP A 64 -11.37 -2.53 -2.85
C ASP A 64 -11.47 -4.05 -3.02
N ALA A 65 -10.86 -4.61 -4.07
CA ALA A 65 -10.87 -6.05 -4.32
C ALA A 65 -10.13 -6.85 -3.24
N ILE A 66 -9.03 -6.32 -2.70
CA ILE A 66 -8.29 -6.93 -1.58
C ILE A 66 -9.13 -6.89 -0.30
N GLU A 67 -9.76 -5.76 -0.01
CA GLU A 67 -10.61 -5.61 1.18
C GLU A 67 -11.82 -6.55 1.14
N CYS A 68 -12.51 -6.62 0.00
CA CYS A 68 -13.60 -7.57 -0.23
C CYS A 68 -13.16 -9.02 -0.02
N ARG A 69 -12.01 -9.43 -0.60
CA ARG A 69 -11.46 -10.78 -0.41
C ARG A 69 -11.13 -11.08 1.05
N ALA A 70 -10.57 -10.13 1.78
CA ALA A 70 -10.25 -10.30 3.19
C ALA A 70 -11.51 -10.46 4.06
N ILE A 71 -12.57 -9.70 3.78
CA ILE A 71 -13.87 -9.85 4.44
C ILE A 71 -14.47 -11.23 4.17
N MET A 72 -14.42 -11.71 2.92
CA MET A 72 -14.93 -13.03 2.56
C MET A 72 -14.17 -14.18 3.25
N GLN A 73 -12.88 -14.00 3.55
CA GLN A 73 -12.03 -15.00 4.21
C GLN A 73 -12.08 -14.98 5.74
N THR A 74 -12.77 -14.00 6.34
CA THR A 74 -12.89 -13.86 7.80
C THR A 74 -14.29 -14.19 8.31
N ARG A 75 -15.15 -14.74 7.45
CA ARG A 75 -16.45 -15.35 7.78
C ARG A 75 -16.31 -16.85 7.96
#